data_AF-A0A8C8DIZ8-F1
#
_entry.id   AF-A0A8C8DIZ8-F1
#
_cell.length_a   1.000
_cell.length_b   1.000
_cell.length_c   1.000
_cell.angle_alpha   90.00
_cell.angle_beta   90.00
_cell.angle_gamma   90.00
#
_symmetry.space_group_name_H-M   'P 1'
#
loop_
_entity.id
_entity.type
_entity.pdbx_description
1 polymer ?
#
loop_
_entity_poly.entity_id
_entity_poly.type
_entity_poly.pdbx_seq_one_letter_code
_entity_poly.pdbx_strand_id
1 'polypeptide(L)'
;CSHQSDPGGLSVLELLGLDQSSDFSDSSVQQLLDEQRERIRREIRKELKIKEGAENLRRATTDKRNAQQVESQLRTSNRRLDQLHAQLQELDAHIVVKDPEDQLNECPQSPGAESRTSAHRDRIAALERQLNIELKVKQGVENMIPIYANGSTKDKKMLQTAQQMLQDSKTKIDIIRMQIRKAVQATEHSDDTQVFLNYQYYFTVLPLFR
;
A
#
# COMPACT_ATOMS: atom_id res chain seq x y z
N CYS A 1 -26.21 40.02 10.41
CA CYS A 1 -25.89 38.83 9.60
C CYS A 1 -24.65 38.17 10.17
N SER A 2 -24.87 37.31 11.16
CA SER A 2 -23.80 36.60 11.85
C SER A 2 -23.41 35.39 11.00
N HIS A 3 -22.21 35.43 10.41
CA HIS A 3 -21.63 34.28 9.73
C HIS A 3 -21.25 33.26 10.80
N GLN A 4 -22.05 32.21 10.90
CA GLN A 4 -21.80 31.04 11.74
C GLN A 4 -20.86 30.14 10.95
N SER A 5 -19.56 30.25 11.22
CA SER A 5 -18.55 29.38 10.64
C SER A 5 -18.79 27.95 11.09
N ASP A 6 -18.95 27.06 10.12
CA ASP A 6 -19.15 25.62 10.30
C ASP A 6 -17.90 25.00 10.95
N PRO A 7 -17.98 24.33 12.12
CA PRO A 7 -16.81 23.76 12.81
C PRO A 7 -16.23 22.51 12.12
N GLY A 8 -16.80 22.08 10.98
CA GLY A 8 -16.38 20.90 10.23
C GLY A 8 -15.29 21.11 9.19
N GLY A 9 -14.70 22.31 9.09
CA GLY A 9 -13.76 22.68 8.02
C GLY A 9 -12.28 22.68 8.39
N LEU A 10 -11.91 22.34 9.62
CA LEU A 10 -10.50 22.32 10.03
C LEU A 10 -9.75 21.18 9.31
N SER A 11 -8.64 21.54 8.68
CA SER A 11 -7.77 20.59 7.99
C SER A 11 -7.13 19.64 9.01
N VAL A 12 -6.75 18.43 8.58
CA VAL A 12 -6.09 17.47 9.50
C VAL A 12 -4.78 18.04 10.01
N LEU A 13 -4.10 18.83 9.18
CA LEU A 13 -2.86 19.51 9.51
C LEU A 13 -3.06 20.57 10.61
N GLU A 14 -4.13 21.37 10.51
CA GLU A 14 -4.50 22.36 11.53
C GLU A 14 -4.82 21.70 12.87
N LEU A 15 -5.47 20.53 12.87
CA LEU A 15 -5.79 19.79 14.09
C LEU A 15 -4.53 19.25 14.80
N LEU A 16 -3.43 19.06 14.05
CA LEU A 16 -2.14 18.64 14.56
C LEU A 16 -1.24 19.82 14.96
N GLY A 17 -1.73 21.06 14.81
CA GLY A 17 -0.95 22.26 15.07
C GLY A 17 0.18 22.49 14.06
N LEU A 18 0.11 21.83 12.90
CA LEU A 18 1.04 22.01 11.79
C LEU A 18 0.42 23.01 10.82
N ASP A 19 1.08 24.15 10.64
CA ASP A 19 0.69 25.12 9.62
C ASP A 19 1.29 24.75 8.26
N GLN A 20 0.87 25.44 7.20
CA GLN A 20 1.44 25.25 5.85
C GLN A 20 2.92 25.66 5.74
N SER A 21 3.53 26.20 6.79
CA SER A 21 4.94 26.63 6.85
C SER A 21 5.83 25.70 7.68
N SER A 22 5.26 24.64 8.24
CA SER A 22 5.96 23.67 9.08
C SER A 22 6.93 22.82 8.26
N ASP A 23 8.14 22.60 8.77
CA ASP A 23 9.12 21.74 8.10
C ASP A 23 8.69 20.26 8.21
N PHE A 24 7.97 19.80 7.19
CA PHE A 24 7.52 18.41 7.06
C PHE A 24 8.68 17.41 6.90
N SER A 25 9.93 17.88 6.78
CA SER A 25 11.13 17.04 6.70
C SER A 25 11.65 16.58 8.06
N ASP A 26 11.19 17.19 9.17
CA ASP A 26 11.59 16.77 10.52
C ASP A 26 11.12 15.34 10.81
N SER A 27 12.03 14.50 11.30
CA SER A 27 11.75 13.12 11.68
C SER A 27 10.62 13.02 12.72
N SER A 28 10.48 14.01 13.60
CA SER A 28 9.43 14.02 14.63
C SER A 28 8.05 14.30 14.02
N VAL A 29 8.00 15.27 13.09
CA VAL A 29 6.79 15.62 12.34
C VAL A 29 6.37 14.47 11.42
N GLN A 30 7.32 13.84 10.72
CA GLN A 30 7.04 12.69 9.87
C GLN A 30 6.50 11.49 10.66
N GLN A 31 7.06 11.20 11.84
CA GLN A 31 6.53 10.16 12.73
C GLN A 31 5.10 10.45 13.19
N LEU A 32 4.80 11.71 13.55
CA LEU A 32 3.46 12.12 13.93
C LEU A 32 2.47 11.97 12.77
N LEU A 33 2.84 12.40 11.56
CA LEU A 33 2.02 12.23 10.35
C LEU A 33 1.77 10.75 10.05
N ASP A 34 2.79 9.91 10.14
CA ASP A 34 2.65 8.46 9.95
C ASP A 34 1.74 7.81 11.00
N GLU A 35 1.82 8.25 12.26
CA GLU A 35 0.89 7.81 13.31
C GLU A 35 -0.55 8.21 13.00
N GLN A 36 -0.79 9.44 12.53
CA GLN A 36 -2.12 9.88 12.13
C GLN A 36 -2.63 9.16 10.88
N ARG A 37 -1.79 8.91 9.88
CA ARG A 37 -2.13 8.08 8.71
C ARG A 37 -2.57 6.68 9.17
N GLU A 38 -1.82 6.04 10.08
CA GLU A 38 -2.19 4.71 10.55
C GLU A 38 -3.43 4.72 11.46
N ARG A 39 -3.65 5.78 12.22
CA ARG A 39 -4.91 6.00 12.96
C ARG A 39 -6.10 6.07 12.02
N ILE A 40 -6.02 6.88 10.97
CA ILE A 40 -7.09 7.02 9.97
C ILE A 40 -7.33 5.69 9.25
N ARG A 41 -6.27 4.99 8.82
CA ARG A 41 -6.39 3.64 8.21
C ARG A 41 -7.07 2.63 9.15
N ARG A 42 -6.79 2.67 10.46
CA ARG A 42 -7.49 1.84 11.45
C ARG A 42 -8.98 2.19 11.54
N GLU A 43 -9.33 3.47 11.54
CA GLU A 43 -10.74 3.90 11.57
C GLU A 43 -11.49 3.51 10.29
N ILE A 44 -10.88 3.64 9.11
CA ILE A 44 -11.46 3.17 7.84
C ILE A 44 -11.78 1.67 7.91
N ARG A 45 -10.85 0.85 8.41
CA ARG A 45 -11.07 -0.60 8.57
C ARG A 45 -12.23 -0.91 9.53
N LYS A 46 -12.39 -0.15 10.61
CA LYS A 46 -13.51 -0.32 11.54
C LYS A 46 -14.84 0.09 10.89
N GLU A 47 -14.86 1.23 10.22
CA GLU A 47 -16.07 1.77 9.59
C GLU A 47 -16.54 0.87 8.43
N LEU A 48 -15.61 0.28 7.66
CA LEU A 48 -15.94 -0.73 6.65
C LEU A 48 -16.61 -1.98 7.26
N LYS A 49 -16.16 -2.46 8.42
CA LYS A 49 -16.80 -3.58 9.12
C LYS A 49 -18.20 -3.23 9.61
N ILE A 50 -18.39 -2.00 10.09
CA ILE A 50 -19.71 -1.50 10.49
C ILE A 50 -20.64 -1.45 9.28
N LYS A 51 -20.17 -0.90 8.16
CA LYS A 51 -20.90 -0.85 6.89
C LYS A 51 -21.29 -2.25 6.40
N GLU A 52 -20.36 -3.21 6.40
CA GLU A 52 -20.64 -4.60 6.03
C GLU A 52 -21.72 -5.23 6.94
N GLY A 53 -21.63 -5.01 8.25
CA GLY A 53 -22.65 -5.44 9.20
C GLY A 53 -24.03 -4.82 8.93
N ALA A 54 -24.07 -3.51 8.65
CA ALA A 54 -25.29 -2.80 8.30
C ALA A 54 -25.87 -3.26 6.94
N GLU A 55 -25.04 -3.57 5.95
CA GLU A 55 -25.49 -4.14 4.68
C GLU A 55 -26.09 -5.53 4.84
N ASN A 56 -25.50 -6.36 5.71
CA ASN A 56 -26.05 -7.67 6.06
C ASN A 56 -27.40 -7.53 6.80
N LEU A 57 -27.50 -6.60 7.76
CA LEU A 57 -28.75 -6.28 8.43
C LEU A 57 -29.81 -5.78 7.43
N ARG A 58 -29.43 -4.96 6.46
CA ARG A 58 -30.34 -4.48 5.41
C ARG A 58 -30.92 -5.64 4.60
N ARG A 59 -30.09 -6.62 4.24
CA ARG A 59 -30.53 -7.81 3.49
C ARG A 59 -31.46 -8.71 4.31
N ALA A 60 -31.26 -8.79 5.62
CA ALA A 60 -32.06 -9.61 6.53
C ALA A 60 -33.36 -8.93 7.00
N THR A 61 -33.46 -7.61 6.87
CA THR A 61 -34.58 -6.83 7.39
C THR A 61 -35.76 -6.83 6.43
N THR A 62 -36.94 -7.23 6.93
CA THR A 62 -38.21 -7.22 6.19
C THR A 62 -39.17 -6.12 6.66
N ASP A 63 -38.99 -5.61 7.88
CA ASP A 63 -39.80 -4.54 8.46
C ASP A 63 -39.40 -3.14 7.94
N LYS A 64 -40.39 -2.32 7.59
CA LYS A 64 -40.21 -1.00 6.97
C LYS A 64 -39.53 0.04 7.88
N ARG A 65 -39.80 0.02 9.20
CA ARG A 65 -39.21 0.95 10.17
C ARG A 65 -37.74 0.60 10.44
N ASN A 66 -37.46 -0.69 10.59
CA ASN A 66 -36.09 -1.17 10.75
C ASN A 66 -35.26 -0.93 9.48
N ALA A 67 -35.85 -1.10 8.30
CA ALA A 67 -35.19 -0.84 7.03
C ALA A 67 -34.72 0.63 6.92
N GLN A 68 -35.57 1.59 7.31
CA GLN A 68 -35.21 3.02 7.32
C GLN A 68 -34.06 3.33 8.29
N GLN A 69 -34.04 2.70 9.47
CA GLN A 69 -32.98 2.88 10.45
C GLN A 69 -31.63 2.34 9.92
N VAL A 70 -31.63 1.14 9.33
CA VAL A 70 -30.44 0.54 8.72
C VAL A 70 -29.93 1.39 7.54
N GLU A 71 -30.84 1.92 6.72
CA GLU A 71 -30.47 2.80 5.62
C GLU A 71 -29.83 4.11 6.11
N SER A 72 -30.35 4.68 7.20
CA SER A 72 -29.75 5.83 7.86
C SER A 72 -28.33 5.52 8.36
N GLN A 73 -28.13 4.36 8.99
CA GLN A 73 -26.80 3.92 9.42
C GLN A 73 -25.82 3.77 8.25
N LEU A 74 -26.27 3.21 7.12
CA LEU A 74 -25.45 3.07 5.92
C LEU A 74 -25.06 4.44 5.33
N ARG A 75 -25.98 5.40 5.29
CA ARG A 75 -25.66 6.78 4.84
C ARG A 75 -24.62 7.44 5.74
N THR A 76 -24.79 7.33 7.06
CA THR A 76 -23.82 7.86 8.04
C THR A 76 -22.45 7.21 7.89
N SER A 77 -22.41 5.88 7.73
CA SER A 77 -21.16 5.13 7.58
C SER A 77 -20.43 5.47 6.28
N ASN A 78 -21.16 5.61 5.17
CA ASN A 78 -20.59 6.09 3.91
C ASN A 78 -19.99 7.49 4.04
N ARG A 79 -20.74 8.44 4.62
CA ARG A 79 -20.24 9.81 4.81
C ARG A 79 -18.98 9.85 5.67
N ARG A 80 -18.90 9.00 6.71
CA ARG A 80 -17.71 8.89 7.55
C ARG A 80 -16.52 8.29 6.81
N LEU A 81 -16.74 7.29 5.95
CA LEU A 81 -15.68 6.76 5.08
C LEU A 81 -15.16 7.84 4.13
N ASP A 82 -16.03 8.60 3.48
CA ASP A 82 -15.63 9.68 2.58
C ASP A 82 -14.77 10.73 3.31
N GLN A 83 -15.17 11.12 4.52
CA GLN A 83 -14.40 12.02 5.38
C GLN A 83 -13.01 11.45 5.74
N LEU A 84 -12.95 10.20 6.18
CA LEU A 84 -11.69 9.54 6.53
C LEU A 84 -10.77 9.39 5.31
N HIS A 85 -11.32 9.11 4.13
CA HIS A 85 -10.56 9.05 2.89
C HIS A 85 -10.03 10.42 2.47
N ALA A 86 -10.83 11.48 2.58
CA ALA A 86 -10.39 12.85 2.31
C ALA A 86 -9.24 13.27 3.25
N GLN A 87 -9.36 12.97 4.54
CA GLN A 87 -8.31 13.23 5.55
C GLN A 87 -7.02 12.46 5.24
N LEU A 88 -7.12 11.20 4.83
CA LEU A 88 -5.95 10.40 4.46
C LEU A 88 -5.28 10.96 3.19
N GLN A 89 -6.09 11.36 2.20
CA GLN A 89 -5.59 11.95 0.96
C GLN A 89 -4.89 13.29 1.20
N GLU A 90 -5.40 14.12 2.12
CA GLU A 90 -4.77 15.37 2.54
C GLU A 90 -3.37 15.13 3.12
N LEU A 91 -3.24 14.13 4.02
CA LEU A 91 -1.96 13.75 4.60
C LEU A 91 -0.99 13.15 3.56
N ASP A 92 -1.49 12.40 2.57
CA ASP A 92 -0.65 11.83 1.51
C ASP A 92 -0.20 12.89 0.49
N ALA A 93 -1.00 13.94 0.24
CA ALA A 93 -0.68 15.02 -0.69
C ALA A 93 0.49 15.90 -0.22
N HIS A 94 0.66 16.09 1.09
CA HIS A 94 1.76 16.89 1.67
C HIS A 94 3.15 16.27 1.50
N ILE A 95 3.28 15.04 0.96
CA ILE A 95 4.57 14.45 0.59
C ILE A 95 5.05 14.96 -0.80
N VAL A 96 4.18 15.54 -1.63
CA VAL A 96 4.48 15.84 -3.05
C VAL A 96 4.88 17.30 -3.32
N VAL A 97 4.69 18.23 -2.39
CA VAL A 97 5.10 19.65 -2.55
C VAL A 97 6.53 19.84 -2.07
N LYS A 98 7.46 19.19 -2.77
CA LYS A 98 8.84 19.68 -2.85
C LYS A 98 8.95 20.38 -4.18
N ASP A 99 8.65 21.68 -4.19
CA ASP A 99 8.84 22.52 -5.37
C ASP A 99 10.32 22.46 -5.82
N PRO A 100 10.57 22.23 -7.13
CA PRO A 100 11.90 22.11 -7.72
C PRO A 100 12.51 23.49 -8.08
N GLU A 101 12.57 24.41 -7.13
CA GLU A 101 12.97 25.81 -7.38
C GLU A 101 14.29 26.20 -6.69
N ASP A 102 15.24 25.27 -6.59
CA ASP A 102 16.69 25.60 -6.51
C ASP A 102 17.39 25.10 -7.78
N GLN A 103 16.89 25.55 -8.93
CA GLN A 103 17.54 25.47 -10.24
C GLN A 103 18.51 26.64 -10.43
N LEU A 104 19.52 26.77 -9.59
CA LEU A 104 20.77 27.45 -9.95
C LEU A 104 21.86 26.89 -9.06
N ASN A 105 22.45 25.76 -9.46
CA ASN A 105 23.90 25.57 -9.45
C ASN A 105 24.25 24.27 -10.19
N GLU A 106 24.95 24.49 -11.30
CA GLU A 106 25.78 23.57 -12.08
C GLU A 106 25.58 22.05 -11.90
N CYS A 107 25.08 21.43 -12.97
CA CYS A 107 25.56 20.10 -13.33
C CYS A 107 27.00 20.27 -13.86
N PRO A 108 27.97 19.49 -13.38
CA PRO A 108 28.06 18.13 -13.89
C PRO A 108 28.51 17.12 -12.85
N GLN A 109 27.66 16.15 -12.48
CA GLN A 109 28.07 14.75 -12.25
C GLN A 109 26.89 13.90 -11.77
N SER A 110 26.70 12.77 -12.45
CA SER A 110 25.59 11.83 -12.30
C SER A 110 25.56 11.12 -10.93
N PRO A 111 24.38 10.99 -10.28
CA PRO A 111 24.14 9.98 -9.25
C PRO A 111 22.93 9.11 -9.64
N GLY A 112 23.06 8.32 -10.70
CA GLY A 112 22.00 7.45 -11.22
C GLY A 112 21.98 6.00 -10.67
N ALA A 113 22.92 5.66 -9.79
CA ALA A 113 23.11 4.28 -9.33
C ALA A 113 22.29 3.97 -8.05
N GLU A 114 22.27 4.87 -7.06
CA GLU A 114 21.66 4.57 -5.75
C GLU A 114 20.12 4.59 -5.76
N SER A 115 19.51 5.43 -6.60
CA SER A 115 18.05 5.49 -6.75
C SER A 115 17.47 4.29 -7.52
N ARG A 116 18.28 3.65 -8.37
CA ARG A 116 17.87 2.43 -9.10
C ARG A 116 17.96 1.21 -8.21
N THR A 117 19.04 1.05 -7.45
CA THR A 117 19.23 -0.10 -6.56
C THR A 117 18.19 -0.13 -5.43
N SER A 118 17.79 1.02 -4.89
CA SER A 118 16.70 1.12 -3.92
C SER A 118 15.35 0.68 -4.51
N ALA A 119 14.98 1.18 -5.70
CA ALA A 119 13.75 0.77 -6.39
C ALA A 119 13.72 -0.72 -6.75
N HIS A 120 14.87 -1.32 -7.08
CA HIS A 120 14.99 -2.76 -7.32
C HIS A 120 14.82 -3.58 -6.04
N ARG A 121 15.40 -3.13 -4.91
CA ARG A 121 15.20 -3.77 -3.60
C ARG A 121 13.76 -3.71 -3.14
N ASP A 122 13.09 -2.57 -3.32
CA ASP A 122 11.67 -2.41 -2.98
C ASP A 122 10.77 -3.34 -3.80
N ARG A 123 11.09 -3.51 -5.08
CA ARG A 123 10.40 -4.45 -5.97
C ARG A 123 10.57 -5.90 -5.51
N ILE A 124 11.78 -6.29 -5.10
CA ILE A 124 12.05 -7.64 -4.57
C ILE A 124 11.25 -7.85 -3.27
N ALA A 125 11.31 -6.90 -2.33
CA ALA A 125 10.56 -6.98 -1.07
C ALA A 125 9.04 -7.04 -1.28
N ALA A 126 8.51 -6.34 -2.28
CA ALA A 126 7.09 -6.43 -2.65
C ALA A 126 6.72 -7.81 -3.20
N LEU A 127 7.56 -8.40 -4.06
CA LEU A 127 7.36 -9.75 -4.59
C LEU A 127 7.44 -10.82 -3.49
N GLU A 128 8.35 -10.68 -2.53
CA GLU A 128 8.44 -11.58 -1.37
C GLU A 128 7.19 -11.53 -0.48
N ARG A 129 6.63 -10.33 -0.27
CA ARG A 129 5.34 -10.17 0.42
C ARG A 129 4.21 -10.88 -0.32
N GLN A 130 4.13 -10.73 -1.65
CA GLN A 130 3.14 -11.44 -2.47
C GLN A 130 3.34 -12.97 -2.41
N LEU A 131 4.58 -13.44 -2.44
CA LEU A 131 4.92 -14.85 -2.32
C LEU A 131 4.42 -15.43 -0.99
N ASN A 132 4.61 -14.72 0.12
CA ASN A 132 4.15 -15.16 1.43
C ASN A 132 2.61 -15.29 1.49
N ILE A 133 1.90 -14.34 0.88
CA ILE A 133 0.44 -14.38 0.78
C ILE A 133 -0.01 -15.62 -0.01
N GLU A 134 0.52 -15.85 -1.21
CA GLU A 134 0.13 -16.99 -2.03
C GLU A 134 0.51 -18.34 -1.39
N LEU A 135 1.61 -18.41 -0.62
CA LEU A 135 1.95 -19.58 0.19
C LEU A 135 0.90 -19.85 1.29
N LYS A 136 0.41 -18.80 1.97
CA LYS A 136 -0.66 -18.93 2.97
C LYS A 136 -1.99 -19.35 2.34
N VAL A 137 -2.31 -18.81 1.15
CA VAL A 137 -3.50 -19.22 0.39
C VAL A 137 -3.39 -20.69 0.01
N LYS A 138 -2.26 -21.12 -0.57
CA LYS A 138 -1.98 -22.51 -0.92
C LYS A 138 -2.17 -23.43 0.29
N GLN A 139 -1.54 -23.11 1.43
CA GLN A 139 -1.67 -23.89 2.66
C GLN A 139 -3.11 -23.94 3.18
N GLY A 140 -3.81 -22.80 3.17
CA GLY A 140 -5.21 -22.71 3.58
C GLY A 140 -6.10 -23.63 2.74
N VAL A 141 -5.90 -23.63 1.42
CA VAL A 141 -6.64 -24.50 0.51
C VAL A 141 -6.27 -25.97 0.72
N GLU A 142 -4.99 -26.31 0.88
CA GLU A 142 -4.54 -27.69 1.18
C GLU A 142 -5.16 -28.24 2.46
N ASN A 143 -5.32 -27.41 3.50
CA ASN A 143 -5.99 -27.78 4.74
C ASN A 143 -7.50 -27.98 4.57
N MET A 144 -8.12 -27.29 3.61
CA MET A 144 -9.56 -27.36 3.35
C MET A 144 -9.96 -28.55 2.48
N ILE A 145 -9.10 -28.98 1.55
CA ILE A 145 -9.39 -30.09 0.62
C ILE A 145 -9.86 -31.38 1.32
N PRO A 146 -9.21 -31.86 2.42
CA PRO A 146 -9.64 -33.05 3.13
C PRO A 146 -11.07 -32.99 3.66
N ILE A 147 -11.56 -31.78 4.02
CA ILE A 147 -12.92 -31.57 4.54
C ILE A 147 -13.97 -31.93 3.48
N TYR A 148 -13.66 -31.70 2.21
CA TYR A 148 -14.59 -31.93 1.09
C TYR A 148 -14.41 -33.29 0.40
N ALA A 149 -13.36 -34.05 0.75
CA ALA A 149 -12.99 -35.29 0.06
C ALA A 149 -14.04 -36.40 0.17
N ASN A 150 -14.79 -36.47 1.27
CA ASN A 150 -15.76 -37.54 1.55
C ASN A 150 -17.23 -37.07 1.60
N GLY A 151 -17.52 -35.87 1.08
CA GLY A 151 -18.83 -35.23 1.21
C GLY A 151 -19.86 -35.56 0.11
N SER A 152 -21.04 -34.98 0.25
CA SER A 152 -22.18 -35.02 -0.67
C SER A 152 -21.89 -34.40 -2.06
N THR A 153 -22.86 -34.40 -2.97
CA THR A 153 -22.75 -33.75 -4.29
C THR A 153 -22.45 -32.24 -4.22
N LYS A 154 -22.89 -31.54 -3.17
CA LYS A 154 -22.53 -30.13 -2.92
C LYS A 154 -21.05 -29.99 -2.58
N ASP A 155 -20.51 -30.94 -1.81
CA ASP A 155 -19.11 -30.96 -1.38
C ASP A 155 -18.17 -31.28 -2.55
N LYS A 156 -18.63 -32.05 -3.55
CA LYS A 156 -17.89 -32.23 -4.82
C LYS A 156 -17.63 -30.92 -5.56
N LYS A 157 -18.60 -30.00 -5.63
CA LYS A 157 -18.39 -28.69 -6.26
C LYS A 157 -17.38 -27.84 -5.47
N MET A 158 -17.48 -27.86 -4.15
CA MET A 158 -16.53 -27.14 -3.29
C MET A 158 -15.11 -27.73 -3.39
N LEU A 159 -14.99 -29.05 -3.46
CA LEU A 159 -13.73 -29.75 -3.69
C LEU A 159 -13.10 -29.34 -5.02
N GLN A 160 -13.89 -29.26 -6.10
CA GLN A 160 -13.41 -28.81 -7.40
C GLN A 160 -12.89 -27.36 -7.35
N THR A 161 -13.63 -26.45 -6.71
CA THR A 161 -13.19 -25.07 -6.52
C THR A 161 -11.89 -24.99 -5.71
N ALA A 162 -11.79 -25.76 -4.61
CA ALA A 162 -10.58 -25.81 -3.80
C ALA A 162 -9.39 -26.35 -4.61
N GLN A 163 -9.58 -27.41 -5.42
CA GLN A 163 -8.53 -27.94 -6.29
C GLN A 163 -8.08 -26.91 -7.35
N GLN A 164 -9.01 -26.16 -7.94
CA GLN A 164 -8.68 -25.09 -8.88
C GLN A 164 -7.87 -23.99 -8.20
N MET A 165 -8.31 -23.52 -7.03
CA MET A 165 -7.57 -22.52 -6.25
C MET A 165 -6.18 -22.99 -5.85
N LEU A 166 -6.02 -24.29 -5.55
CA LEU A 166 -4.72 -24.88 -5.26
C LEU A 166 -3.81 -24.83 -6.50
N GLN A 167 -4.34 -25.13 -7.68
CA GLN A 167 -3.58 -25.06 -8.92
C GLN A 167 -3.19 -23.62 -9.28
N ASP A 168 -4.12 -22.68 -9.11
CA ASP A 168 -3.90 -21.26 -9.38
C ASP A 168 -2.82 -20.69 -8.44
N SER A 169 -2.93 -20.97 -7.13
CA SER A 169 -1.94 -20.51 -6.15
C SER A 169 -0.54 -21.09 -6.40
N LYS A 170 -0.43 -22.38 -6.76
CA LYS A 170 0.85 -22.99 -7.18
C LYS A 170 1.45 -22.28 -8.39
N THR A 171 0.65 -22.02 -9.42
CA THR A 171 1.09 -21.33 -10.63
C THR A 171 1.59 -19.91 -10.32
N LYS A 172 0.86 -19.16 -9.48
CA LYS A 172 1.27 -17.83 -9.05
C LYS A 172 2.57 -17.84 -8.25
N ILE A 173 2.74 -18.81 -7.33
CA ILE A 173 3.98 -18.99 -6.57
C ILE A 173 5.18 -19.14 -7.53
N ASP A 174 5.05 -19.96 -8.57
CA ASP A 174 6.12 -20.20 -9.53
C ASP A 174 6.45 -18.95 -10.35
N ILE A 175 5.43 -18.21 -10.80
CA ILE A 175 5.60 -16.93 -11.49
C ILE A 175 6.32 -15.92 -10.60
N ILE A 176 5.88 -15.75 -9.35
CA ILE A 176 6.48 -14.79 -8.41
C ILE A 176 7.93 -15.17 -8.11
N ARG A 177 8.22 -16.46 -7.85
CA ARG A 177 9.59 -16.96 -7.66
C ARG A 177 10.48 -16.68 -8.86
N MET A 178 9.96 -16.86 -10.07
CA MET A 178 10.69 -16.52 -11.29
C MET A 178 10.97 -15.02 -11.39
N GLN A 179 9.99 -14.17 -11.06
CA GLN A 179 10.17 -12.71 -11.06
C GLN A 179 11.20 -12.25 -10.04
N ILE A 180 11.24 -12.86 -8.84
CA ILE A 180 12.27 -12.57 -7.83
C ILE A 180 13.65 -12.93 -8.37
N ARG A 181 13.84 -14.13 -8.91
CA ARG A 181 15.14 -14.54 -9.51
C ARG A 181 15.58 -13.57 -10.61
N LYS A 182 14.67 -13.16 -11.50
CA LYS A 182 14.97 -12.18 -12.55
C LYS A 182 15.33 -10.81 -12.00
N ALA A 183 14.63 -10.35 -10.96
CA ALA A 183 14.90 -9.05 -10.34
C ALA A 183 16.26 -9.03 -9.62
N VAL A 184 16.65 -10.12 -8.96
CA VAL A 184 17.96 -10.27 -8.30
C VAL A 184 19.10 -10.31 -9.32
N GLN A 185 18.95 -11.04 -10.43
CA GLN A 185 19.99 -11.07 -11.48
C GLN A 185 20.20 -9.70 -12.14
N ALA A 186 19.15 -8.88 -12.22
CA ALA A 186 19.24 -7.53 -12.78
C ALA A 186 20.02 -6.55 -11.88
N THR A 187 20.07 -6.80 -10.57
CA THR A 187 20.88 -5.98 -9.64
C THR A 187 22.36 -6.33 -9.72
N GLU A 188 22.71 -7.61 -9.88
CA GLU A 188 24.12 -8.05 -9.95
C GLU A 188 24.84 -7.59 -11.23
N HIS A 189 24.18 -7.64 -12.40
CA HIS A 189 24.77 -7.17 -13.66
C HIS A 189 25.01 -5.65 -13.70
N SER A 190 24.25 -4.89 -12.92
CA SER A 190 24.38 -3.43 -12.85
C SER A 190 25.57 -3.01 -11.97
N ASP A 191 25.85 -3.75 -10.91
CA ASP A 191 26.96 -3.49 -9.99
C ASP A 191 28.32 -3.85 -10.62
N ASP A 192 28.43 -4.97 -11.34
CA ASP A 192 29.67 -5.34 -12.03
C ASP A 192 30.09 -4.32 -13.11
N THR A 193 29.11 -3.78 -13.83
CA THR A 193 29.35 -2.76 -14.86
C THR A 193 29.83 -1.44 -14.26
N GLN A 194 29.28 -1.06 -13.09
CA GLN A 194 29.70 0.13 -12.34
C GLN A 194 31.12 -0.03 -11.76
N VAL A 195 31.44 -1.21 -11.20
CA VAL A 195 32.77 -1.50 -10.65
C VAL A 195 33.83 -1.47 -11.74
N PHE A 196 33.55 -2.03 -12.92
CA PHE A 196 34.47 -1.96 -14.07
C PHE A 196 34.75 -0.53 -14.54
N LEU A 197 33.70 0.31 -14.64
CA LEU A 197 33.85 1.70 -15.04
C LEU A 197 34.61 2.53 -13.98
N ASN A 198 34.38 2.26 -12.70
CA ASN A 198 35.12 2.92 -11.61
C ASN A 198 36.60 2.53 -11.60
N TYR A 199 36.91 1.25 -11.80
CA TYR A 199 38.28 0.75 -11.94
C TYR A 199 38.99 1.36 -13.14
N GLN A 200 38.33 1.41 -14.30
CA GLN A 200 38.87 2.03 -15.50
C GLN A 200 39.16 3.52 -15.27
N TYR A 201 38.24 4.27 -14.65
CA TYR A 201 38.43 5.69 -14.35
C TYR A 201 39.63 5.94 -13.43
N TYR A 202 39.75 5.16 -12.33
CA TYR A 202 40.87 5.29 -11.39
C TYR A 202 42.23 4.92 -12.00
N PHE A 203 42.30 3.89 -12.84
CA PHE A 203 43.58 3.43 -13.40
C PHE A 203 44.02 4.14 -14.68
N THR A 204 43.08 4.65 -15.50
CA THR A 204 43.44 5.30 -16.78
C THR A 204 43.24 6.80 -16.82
N VAL A 205 42.29 7.36 -16.08
CA VAL A 205 41.95 8.79 -16.18
C VAL A 205 42.57 9.61 -15.05
N LEU A 206 42.55 9.11 -13.82
CA LEU A 206 43.10 9.82 -12.64
C LEU A 206 44.61 10.14 -12.72
N PRO A 207 45.49 9.26 -13.27
CA PRO A 207 46.92 9.56 -13.40
C PRO A 207 47.26 10.65 -14.42
N LEU A 208 46.34 10.99 -15.34
CA LEU A 208 46.53 12.04 -16.35
C LEU A 208 46.36 13.46 -15.79
N PHE A 209 45.86 13.59 -14.56
CA PHE A 209 45.60 14.88 -13.89
C PHE A 209 46.62 15.19 -12.77
N ARG A 210 47.75 14.50 -12.75
CA ARG A 210 48.87 14.75 -11.83
C ARG A 210 50.12 15.13 -12.61
#